data_AF-A0A0V0UUA2-F1
#
_entry.id   AF-A0A0V0UUA2-F1
#
_cell.length_a   1.000
_cell.length_b   1.000
_cell.length_c   1.000
_cell.angle_alpha   90.00
_cell.angle_beta   90.00
_cell.angle_gamma   90.00
#
_symmetry.space_group_name_H-M   'P 1'
#
loop_
_entity.id
_entity.type
_entity.pdbx_description
1 polymer ?
#
loop_
_entity_poly.entity_id
_entity_poly.type
_entity_poly.pdbx_seq_one_letter_code
_entity_poly.pdbx_strand_id
1 'polypeptide(L)'
;KDSNAVDSEDALKQKVPTEIQDVESWIENRKDKAKNPGKFDELLFAASLKCPSECLKFIDQSPKMHELCLLKCQKKVMTIAISLYILMKLFQLLKQNSSFYK
;
A
#
# COMPACT_ATOMS: atom_id res chain seq x y z
N LYS A 1 16.77 30.35 -15.01
CA LYS A 1 17.86 29.40 -15.38
C LYS A 1 17.49 28.10 -14.69
N ASP A 2 16.50 27.41 -15.25
CA ASP A 2 15.67 26.42 -14.54
C ASP A 2 15.78 25.10 -15.28
N SER A 3 16.76 24.27 -14.92
CA SER A 3 16.98 23.01 -15.65
C SER A 3 17.60 21.89 -14.81
N ASN A 4 17.40 21.84 -13.49
CA ASN A 4 17.98 20.75 -12.66
C ASN A 4 16.98 19.99 -11.77
N ALA A 5 15.68 20.25 -11.86
CA ALA A 5 14.69 19.56 -11.02
C ALA A 5 14.23 18.20 -11.59
N VAL A 6 14.35 17.99 -12.91
CA VAL A 6 13.77 16.82 -13.59
C VAL A 6 14.66 15.57 -13.48
N ASP A 7 15.99 15.72 -13.45
CA ASP A 7 16.91 14.58 -13.35
C ASP A 7 16.97 13.92 -11.95
N SER A 8 16.55 14.65 -10.91
CA SER A 8 16.64 14.14 -9.53
C SER A 8 15.54 13.14 -9.19
N GLU A 9 14.34 13.27 -9.77
CA GLU A 9 13.22 12.39 -9.45
C GLU A 9 13.39 11.00 -10.09
N ASP A 10 13.96 10.94 -11.30
CA ASP A 10 14.19 9.68 -12.02
C ASP A 10 15.41 8.91 -11.48
N ALA A 11 16.48 9.60 -11.06
CA ALA A 11 17.60 8.98 -10.35
C ALA A 11 17.20 8.43 -8.97
N LEU A 12 16.23 9.05 -8.29
CA LEU A 12 15.65 8.55 -7.04
C LEU A 12 14.73 7.34 -7.26
N LYS A 13 14.06 7.21 -8.41
CA LYS A 13 13.25 6.02 -8.75
C LYS A 13 14.10 4.76 -8.92
N GLN A 14 15.34 4.88 -9.41
CA GLN A 14 16.25 3.74 -9.52
C GLN A 14 16.89 3.34 -8.18
N LYS A 15 17.08 4.27 -7.23
CA LYS A 15 17.76 4.00 -5.96
C LYS A 15 16.87 3.61 -4.80
N VAL A 16 15.60 4.03 -4.77
CA VAL A 16 14.64 3.44 -3.83
C VAL A 16 14.28 2.09 -4.42
N PRO A 17 14.84 0.99 -3.91
CA PRO A 17 14.65 -0.30 -4.53
C PRO A 17 13.16 -0.60 -4.55
N THR A 18 12.78 -1.43 -5.50
CA THR A 18 11.49 -2.13 -5.62
C THR A 18 11.19 -3.04 -4.40
N GLU A 19 11.77 -2.75 -3.23
CA GLU A 19 11.78 -3.50 -1.97
C GLU A 19 10.48 -3.36 -1.18
N ILE A 20 9.55 -2.50 -1.58
CA ILE A 20 8.17 -2.53 -1.03
C ILE A 20 7.37 -3.70 -1.63
N GLN A 21 8.01 -4.85 -1.83
CA GLN A 21 7.36 -6.13 -2.08
C GLN A 21 6.83 -6.73 -0.78
N ASP A 22 7.48 -6.44 0.35
CA ASP A 22 7.11 -7.01 1.64
C ASP A 22 5.72 -6.57 2.10
N VAL A 23 5.28 -5.36 1.76
CA VAL A 23 3.93 -4.88 2.14
C VAL A 23 2.84 -5.57 1.33
N GLU A 24 3.06 -5.77 0.03
CA GLU A 24 2.13 -6.49 -0.85
C GLU A 24 2.00 -7.95 -0.41
N SER A 25 3.12 -8.64 -0.24
CA SER A 25 3.13 -10.03 0.21
C SER A 25 2.55 -10.19 1.62
N TRP A 26 2.79 -9.24 2.51
CA TRP A 26 2.27 -9.28 3.88
C TRP A 26 0.74 -9.07 3.93
N ILE A 27 0.19 -8.19 3.08
CA ILE A 27 -1.26 -8.01 2.97
C ILE A 27 -1.90 -9.25 2.34
N GLU A 28 -1.30 -9.79 1.27
CA GLU A 28 -1.82 -10.98 0.59
C GLU A 28 -1.89 -12.20 1.53
N ASN A 29 -0.82 -12.47 2.28
CA ASN A 29 -0.75 -13.56 3.28
C ASN A 29 -1.73 -13.41 4.46
N ARG A 30 -2.35 -12.24 4.63
CA ARG A 30 -3.27 -11.96 5.74
C ARG A 30 -4.69 -11.63 5.28
N LYS A 31 -4.93 -11.58 3.97
CA LYS A 31 -6.24 -11.29 3.37
C LYS A 31 -7.32 -12.26 3.82
N ASP A 32 -7.00 -13.55 3.98
CA ASP A 32 -7.96 -14.58 4.43
C ASP A 32 -8.47 -14.36 5.86
N LYS A 33 -7.71 -13.62 6.68
CA LYS A 33 -8.07 -13.27 8.05
C LYS A 33 -8.99 -12.04 8.12
N ALA A 34 -9.09 -11.28 7.03
CA ALA A 34 -9.89 -10.05 6.90
C ALA A 34 -11.26 -10.30 6.26
N LYS A 35 -11.96 -11.39 6.62
CA LYS A 35 -13.32 -11.69 6.12
C LYS A 35 -14.41 -10.72 6.60
N ASN A 36 -14.12 -9.93 7.64
CA ASN A 36 -15.03 -8.93 8.19
C ASN A 36 -14.48 -7.51 7.99
N PRO A 37 -15.33 -6.50 7.74
CA PRO A 37 -14.89 -5.12 7.47
C PRO A 37 -13.97 -4.53 8.55
N GLY A 38 -14.27 -4.74 9.83
CA GLY A 38 -13.41 -4.23 10.91
C GLY A 38 -12.00 -4.85 10.95
N LYS A 39 -11.87 -6.13 10.57
CA LYS A 39 -10.56 -6.81 10.47
C LYS A 39 -9.78 -6.38 9.22
N PHE A 40 -10.48 -5.84 8.23
CA PHE A 40 -9.87 -5.29 7.03
C PHE A 40 -9.24 -3.92 7.31
N ASP A 41 -9.94 -3.05 8.04
CA ASP A 41 -9.39 -1.76 8.48
C ASP A 41 -8.17 -1.98 9.39
N GLU A 42 -8.23 -2.96 10.31
CA GLU A 42 -7.06 -3.37 11.12
C GLU A 42 -5.89 -3.86 10.27
N LEU A 43 -6.15 -4.63 9.21
CA LEU A 43 -5.11 -5.12 8.30
C LEU A 43 -4.44 -3.97 7.54
N LEU A 44 -5.21 -3.03 7.02
CA LEU A 44 -4.70 -1.85 6.32
C LEU A 44 -3.93 -0.92 7.27
N PHE A 45 -4.41 -0.75 8.48
CA PHE A 45 -3.72 0.03 9.51
C PHE A 45 -2.37 -0.62 9.85
N ALA A 46 -2.35 -1.92 10.09
CA ALA A 46 -1.11 -2.65 10.39
C ALA A 46 -0.13 -2.66 9.20
N ALA A 47 -0.62 -2.72 7.96
CA ALA A 47 0.21 -2.56 6.77
C ALA A 47 0.78 -1.14 6.64
N SER A 48 0.00 -0.12 7.00
CA SER A 48 0.49 1.27 7.02
C SER A 48 1.61 1.47 8.04
N LEU A 49 1.55 0.77 9.18
CA LEU A 49 2.60 0.80 10.21
C LEU A 49 3.89 0.08 9.80
N LYS A 50 3.86 -0.77 8.76
CA LYS A 50 5.08 -1.36 8.19
C LYS A 50 5.91 -0.35 7.39
N CYS A 51 5.27 0.66 6.80
CA CYS A 51 5.95 1.67 5.99
C CYS A 51 7.06 2.44 6.74
N PRO A 52 6.83 2.96 7.97
CA PRO A 52 7.89 3.54 8.77
C PRO A 52 9.09 2.61 8.96
N SER A 53 8.87 1.36 9.38
CA SER A 53 9.95 0.40 9.64
C SER A 53 10.78 0.05 8.40
N GLU A 54 10.12 -0.12 7.24
CA GLU A 54 10.78 -0.38 5.96
C GLU A 54 11.62 0.82 5.49
N CYS A 55 11.14 2.03 5.78
CA CYS A 55 11.77 3.26 5.32
C CYS A 55 12.85 3.82 6.26
N LEU A 56 13.01 3.27 7.47
CA LEU A 56 14.05 3.68 8.43
C LEU A 56 15.46 3.66 7.82
N LYS A 57 15.77 2.68 6.97
CA LYS A 57 17.07 2.54 6.28
C LYS A 57 17.46 3.74 5.41
N PHE A 58 16.50 4.60 5.06
CA PHE A 58 16.74 5.80 4.26
C PHE A 58 16.90 7.08 5.09
N ILE A 59 16.62 7.04 6.40
CA ILE A 59 16.82 8.18 7.30
C ILE A 59 18.28 8.64 7.27
N ASP A 60 19.20 7.68 7.34
CA ASP A 60 20.64 7.95 7.36
C ASP A 60 21.19 8.36 5.97
N GLN A 61 20.44 8.11 4.89
CA GLN A 61 20.84 8.53 3.54
C GLN A 61 20.46 9.99 3.25
N SER A 62 19.19 10.36 3.50
CA SER A 62 18.68 11.71 3.31
C SER A 62 17.22 11.81 3.77
N PRO A 63 16.81 12.92 4.41
CA PRO A 63 15.41 13.18 4.74
C PRO A 63 14.47 13.05 3.54
N LYS A 64 14.91 13.48 2.34
CA LYS A 64 14.12 13.40 1.11
C LYS A 64 13.93 11.95 0.63
N MET A 65 14.94 11.08 0.82
CA MET A 65 14.84 9.67 0.47
C MET A 65 13.88 8.94 1.40
N HIS A 66 13.93 9.27 2.70
CA HIS A 66 13.01 8.74 3.70
C HIS A 66 11.56 9.14 3.40
N GLU A 67 11.31 10.42 3.12
CA GLU A 67 9.98 10.92 2.76
C GLU A 67 9.45 10.28 1.47
N LEU A 68 10.28 10.15 0.43
CA LEU A 68 9.89 9.50 -0.82
C LEU A 68 9.55 8.02 -0.61
N CYS A 69 10.30 7.31 0.24
CA CYS A 69 10.00 5.92 0.59
C CYS A 69 8.63 5.80 1.27
N LEU A 70 8.34 6.66 2.26
CA LEU A 70 7.06 6.67 2.97
C LEU A 70 5.90 6.93 2.01
N LEU A 71 6.03 7.93 1.13
CA LEU A 71 5.00 8.26 0.13
C LEU A 71 4.75 7.10 -0.83
N LYS A 72 5.80 6.45 -1.34
CA LYS A 72 5.68 5.27 -2.21
C LYS A 72 5.01 4.11 -1.48
N CYS A 73 5.36 3.89 -0.21
CA CYS A 73 4.79 2.81 0.59
C CYS A 73 3.31 3.05 0.89
N GLN A 74 2.94 4.27 1.33
CA GLN A 74 1.55 4.63 1.56
C GLN A 74 0.70 4.53 0.29
N LYS A 75 1.24 4.95 -0.87
CA LYS A 75 0.55 4.84 -2.16
C LYS A 75 0.23 3.38 -2.51
N LYS A 76 1.15 2.45 -2.24
CA LYS A 76 0.92 1.00 -2.43
C LYS A 76 -0.17 0.48 -1.49
N VAL A 77 -0.08 0.79 -0.18
CA VAL A 77 -1.11 0.38 0.80
C VAL A 77 -2.49 0.89 0.38
N MET A 78 -2.59 2.15 -0.03
CA MET A 78 -3.84 2.75 -0.48
C MET A 78 -4.38 2.10 -1.75
N THR A 79 -3.51 1.75 -2.70
CA THR A 79 -3.91 1.06 -3.93
C THR A 79 -4.51 -0.32 -3.60
N ILE A 80 -3.84 -1.08 -2.73
CA ILE A 80 -4.32 -2.39 -2.28
C ILE A 80 -5.64 -2.26 -1.50
N ALA A 81 -5.75 -1.25 -0.64
CA ALA A 81 -6.98 -0.93 0.09
C ALA A 81 -8.17 -0.71 -0.85
N ILE A 82 -7.99 0.12 -1.88
CA ILE A 82 -9.03 0.43 -2.86
C ILE A 82 -9.43 -0.84 -3.63
N SER A 83 -8.46 -1.60 -4.16
CA SER A 83 -8.74 -2.84 -4.89
C SER A 83 -9.51 -3.86 -4.05
N LEU A 84 -9.12 -4.03 -2.79
CA LEU A 84 -9.78 -4.97 -1.88
C LEU A 84 -11.18 -4.48 -1.47
N TYR A 85 -11.36 -3.18 -1.24
CA TYR A 85 -12.66 -2.60 -0.92
C TYR A 85 -13.66 -2.78 -2.08
N ILE A 86 -13.23 -2.56 -3.33
CA ILE A 86 -14.05 -2.80 -4.52
C ILE A 86 -14.48 -4.28 -4.58
N LEU A 87 -13.55 -5.21 -4.36
CA LEU A 87 -13.85 -6.65 -4.34
C LEU A 87 -14.86 -7.02 -3.24
N MET A 88 -14.71 -6.46 -2.03
CA MET A 88 -15.66 -6.68 -0.94
C MET A 88 -17.06 -6.16 -1.28
N LYS A 89 -17.16 -4.97 -1.87
CA LYS A 89 -18.44 -4.40 -2.31
C LYS A 89 -19.08 -5.24 -3.41
N LEU A 90 -18.32 -5.69 -4.40
CA LEU A 90 -18.81 -6.60 -5.44
C LEU A 90 -19.34 -7.91 -4.84
N PHE A 91 -18.62 -8.50 -3.88
CA PHE A 91 -19.06 -9.73 -3.21
C PHE A 91 -20.36 -9.52 -2.40
N GLN A 92 -20.51 -8.38 -1.72
CA GLN A 92 -21.74 -8.02 -1.02
C GLN A 92 -22.93 -7.89 -1.98
N LEU A 93 -22.75 -7.21 -3.12
CA LEU A 93 -23.78 -7.06 -4.14
C LEU A 93 -24.19 -8.41 -4.75
N LEU A 94 -23.22 -9.27 -5.06
CA LEU A 94 -23.49 -10.63 -5.56
C LEU A 94 -24.26 -11.47 -4.54
N LYS A 95 -23.94 -11.35 -3.25
CA LYS A 95 -24.65 -12.04 -2.16
C LYS A 95 -26.09 -11.53 -1.98
N GLN A 96 -26.31 -10.23 -2.10
CA GLN A 96 -27.66 -9.65 -2.06
C GLN A 96 -28.51 -10.14 -3.25
N ASN A 97 -27.93 -10.15 -4.45
CA ASN A 97 -28.63 -10.63 -5.64
C ASN A 97 -28.92 -12.14 -5.58
N SER A 98 -28.01 -12.97 -5.07
CA SER A 98 -28.27 -14.41 -4.94
C SER A 98 -29.33 -14.74 -3.88
N SER A 99 -29.44 -13.94 -2.83
CA SER A 99 -30.52 -14.04 -1.84
C SER A 99 -31.88 -13.64 -2.41
N PHE A 100 -31.92 -12.89 -3.51
CA PHE A 100 -33.15 -12.44 -4.17
C PHE A 100 -33.76 -13.52 -5.09
N TYR A 101 -33.00 -14.58 -5.41
CA TYR A 101 -33.42 -15.71 -6.25
C TYR A 101 -33.74 -16.99 -5.44
N LYS A 102 -33.99 -16.87 -4.13
CA LYS A 102 -34.46 -17.95 -3.25
C LYS A 102 -35.85 -17.63 -2.73
#